data_AF-A0A955KE42-F1
#
_entry.id   AF-A0A955KE42-F1
#
_cell.length_a   1.000
_cell.length_b   1.000
_cell.length_c   1.000
_cell.angle_alpha   90.00
_cell.angle_beta   90.00
_cell.angle_gamma   90.00
#
_symmetry.space_group_name_H-M   'P 1'
#
loop_
_entity.id
_entity.type
_entity.pdbx_description
1 polymer ?
#
loop_
_entity_poly.entity_id
_entity_poly.type
_entity_poly.pdbx_seq_one_letter_code
_entity_poly.pdbx_strand_id
1 'polypeptide(L)'
;MTKWLKWCSIESENFVQTTKREEFLMSYAIGKEVCLWQERVEAGKVTVLKEVIVRITEIKTGVPGEFSRNPQMSQSLRGIGDDGNVYEKHWNYWPEAQIRCFDTQWSMRDDGAGEHNFWIPKEAVYAYNELKYFVKHCCDSDTIVRVDTKGQPIIPKGDCTYCEKHDEFHYSWQECFRCSMENRQKTA
;
A
#
# COMPACT_ATOMS: atom_id res chain seq x y z
N MET A 1 -6.75 -6.21 32.78
CA MET A 1 -5.46 -5.61 32.39
C MET A 1 -5.36 -5.60 30.88
N THR A 2 -5.44 -4.41 30.31
CA THR A 2 -5.51 -4.07 28.89
C THR A 2 -4.15 -4.28 28.21
N LYS A 3 -4.00 -5.36 27.43
CA LYS A 3 -2.92 -5.51 26.44
C LYS A 3 -3.33 -4.80 25.15
N TRP A 4 -3.27 -3.47 25.15
CA TRP A 4 -3.34 -2.69 23.92
C TRP A 4 -1.94 -2.17 23.59
N LEU A 5 -1.53 -2.40 22.34
CA LEU A 5 -0.58 -1.58 21.61
C LEU A 5 0.87 -1.58 22.12
N LYS A 6 1.55 -2.73 21.94
CA LYS A 6 3.02 -2.79 21.85
C LYS A 6 3.45 -2.82 20.37
N TRP A 7 2.99 -1.84 19.59
CA TRP A 7 3.31 -1.66 18.16
C TRP A 7 4.62 -0.88 17.91
N CYS A 8 5.27 -0.35 18.97
CA CYS A 8 6.34 0.65 18.84
C CYS A 8 7.78 0.19 19.16
N SER A 9 8.11 -1.09 19.34
CA SER A 9 9.45 -1.45 19.87
C SER A 9 10.25 -2.46 19.05
N ILE A 10 10.14 -2.42 17.71
CA ILE A 10 11.11 -3.08 16.80
C ILE A 10 12.02 -2.00 16.22
N GLU A 11 12.70 -1.28 17.12
CA GLU A 11 13.52 -0.09 16.84
C GLU A 11 14.98 -0.44 17.12
N SER A 12 15.78 -0.71 16.08
CA SER A 12 17.20 -0.30 15.96
C SER A 12 17.92 -1.01 14.81
N GLU A 13 17.65 -2.29 14.53
CA GLU A 13 18.37 -3.02 13.47
C GLU A 13 17.77 -2.83 12.05
N ASN A 14 16.49 -2.44 11.94
CA ASN A 14 15.84 -2.13 10.66
C ASN A 14 16.34 -0.83 10.00
N PHE A 15 17.06 0.02 10.74
CA PHE A 15 17.45 1.37 10.29
C PHE A 15 18.42 1.35 9.08
N VAL A 16 19.30 0.36 8.98
CA VAL A 16 20.29 0.25 7.89
C VAL A 16 19.74 -0.43 6.63
N GLN A 17 18.69 -1.26 6.77
CA GLN A 17 18.02 -1.86 5.60
C GLN A 17 16.99 -0.92 4.95
N THR A 18 16.43 0.02 5.72
CA THR A 18 15.38 0.94 5.22
C THR A 18 15.96 2.00 4.28
N THR A 19 17.17 2.52 4.55
CA THR A 19 17.84 3.51 3.70
C THR A 19 18.25 2.97 2.33
N LYS A 20 18.56 1.66 2.21
CA LYS A 20 18.74 1.00 0.89
C LYS A 20 17.44 0.68 0.17
N ARG A 21 16.32 0.60 0.90
CA ARG A 21 14.97 0.42 0.35
C ARG A 21 14.46 1.71 -0.29
N GLU A 22 14.83 2.86 0.28
CA GLU A 22 14.47 4.20 -0.21
C GLU A 22 15.18 4.61 -1.51
N GLU A 23 16.39 4.11 -1.79
CA GLU A 23 17.05 4.31 -3.09
C GLU A 23 16.51 3.41 -4.22
N PHE A 24 15.79 2.33 -3.87
CA PHE A 24 15.00 1.58 -4.85
C PHE A 24 13.64 2.26 -5.01
N LEU A 25 13.67 3.47 -5.57
CA LEU A 25 12.48 4.24 -5.96
C LEU A 25 11.58 3.34 -6.82
N MET A 26 10.54 2.78 -6.18
CA MET A 26 9.40 2.16 -6.85
C MET A 26 8.68 3.25 -7.63
N SER A 27 9.16 3.54 -8.82
CA SER A 27 8.61 4.61 -9.63
C SER A 27 7.29 4.14 -10.26
N TYR A 28 6.21 4.83 -9.88
CA TYR A 28 4.98 4.83 -10.66
C TYR A 28 5.26 5.50 -12.00
N ALA A 29 4.44 5.13 -12.99
CA ALA A 29 4.46 5.74 -14.31
C ALA A 29 3.06 6.20 -14.68
N ILE A 30 2.98 7.27 -15.47
CA ILE A 30 1.70 7.76 -16.00
C ILE A 30 1.10 6.70 -16.93
N GLY A 31 -0.23 6.55 -16.87
CA GLY A 31 -1.01 5.59 -17.65
C GLY A 31 -1.13 4.20 -17.01
N LYS A 32 -0.42 3.95 -15.91
CA LYS A 32 -0.46 2.69 -15.17
C LYS A 32 -1.66 2.59 -14.24
N GLU A 33 -2.14 1.38 -14.02
CA GLU A 33 -3.32 1.11 -13.19
C GLU A 33 -2.96 0.49 -11.84
N VAL A 34 -3.55 1.02 -10.78
CA VAL A 34 -3.43 0.50 -9.42
C VAL A 34 -4.82 0.18 -8.87
N CYS A 35 -4.93 -0.85 -8.05
CA CYS A 35 -6.20 -1.22 -7.41
C CYS A 35 -6.24 -0.65 -5.98
N LEU A 36 -7.33 0.03 -5.65
CA LEU A 36 -7.58 0.58 -4.31
C LEU A 36 -8.76 -0.12 -3.65
N TRP A 37 -8.61 -0.42 -2.36
CA TRP A 37 -9.59 -1.12 -1.54
C TRP A 37 -10.11 -0.26 -0.40
N GLN A 38 -11.42 -0.33 -0.19
CA GLN A 38 -12.06 0.05 1.07
C GLN A 38 -12.11 -1.19 1.95
N GLU A 39 -11.44 -1.12 3.09
CA GLU A 39 -11.38 -2.26 4.00
C GLU A 39 -12.17 -2.00 5.27
N ARG A 40 -12.84 -3.04 5.73
CA ARG A 40 -13.36 -3.13 7.09
C ARG A 40 -12.66 -4.28 7.80
N VAL A 41 -12.12 -4.00 8.97
CA VAL A 41 -11.52 -5.01 9.83
C VAL A 41 -12.55 -5.42 10.88
N GLU A 42 -12.91 -6.69 10.87
CA GLU A 42 -13.75 -7.33 11.88
C GLU A 42 -12.94 -8.48 12.50
N ALA A 43 -13.31 -8.97 13.68
CA ALA A 43 -12.49 -9.92 14.44
C ALA A 43 -12.05 -11.14 13.59
N GLY A 44 -10.76 -11.17 13.21
CA GLY A 44 -10.15 -12.22 12.41
C GLY A 44 -10.37 -12.14 10.89
N LYS A 45 -11.02 -11.09 10.36
CA LYS A 45 -11.33 -10.98 8.93
C LYS A 45 -11.15 -9.55 8.41
N VAL A 46 -10.52 -9.42 7.24
CA VAL A 46 -10.47 -8.14 6.52
C VAL A 46 -11.42 -8.22 5.32
N THR A 47 -12.52 -7.49 5.37
CA THR A 47 -13.52 -7.46 4.29
C THR A 47 -13.26 -6.26 3.39
N VAL A 48 -13.09 -6.49 2.09
CA VAL A 48 -13.04 -5.46 1.05
C VAL A 48 -14.47 -5.10 0.66
N LEU A 49 -14.89 -3.90 1.05
CA LEU A 49 -16.23 -3.38 0.80
C LEU A 49 -16.38 -2.80 -0.60
N LYS A 50 -15.30 -2.19 -1.10
CA LYS A 50 -15.25 -1.48 -2.39
C LYS A 50 -13.87 -1.67 -3.01
N GLU A 51 -13.86 -1.79 -4.32
CA GLU A 51 -12.68 -1.90 -5.14
C GLU A 51 -12.78 -0.88 -6.27
N VAL A 52 -11.71 -0.13 -6.52
CA VAL A 52 -11.63 0.84 -7.61
C VAL A 52 -10.27 0.74 -8.29
N ILE A 53 -10.28 0.57 -9.61
CA ILE A 53 -9.06 0.63 -10.42
C ILE A 53 -8.78 2.08 -10.78
N VAL A 54 -7.63 2.59 -10.33
CA VAL A 54 -7.19 3.97 -10.56
C VAL A 54 -6.07 3.98 -11.59
N ARG A 55 -6.29 4.70 -12.69
CA ARG A 55 -5.24 4.97 -13.68
C ARG A 55 -4.48 6.23 -13.27
N ILE A 56 -3.17 6.11 -13.09
CA ILE A 56 -2.27 7.24 -12.78
C ILE A 56 -2.26 8.21 -13.96
N THR A 57 -2.67 9.45 -13.72
CA THR A 57 -2.72 10.51 -14.75
C THR A 57 -1.62 11.54 -14.56
N GLU A 58 -1.18 11.77 -13.32
CA GLU A 58 -0.14 12.74 -13.03
C GLU A 58 0.77 12.25 -11.90
N ILE A 59 2.04 12.67 -11.95
CA ILE A 59 3.05 12.40 -10.93
C ILE A 59 3.77 13.70 -10.60
N LYS A 60 3.94 13.98 -9.31
CA LYS A 60 4.71 15.10 -8.79
C LYS A 60 5.84 14.60 -7.89
N THR A 61 6.95 15.32 -7.90
CA THR A 61 8.04 15.17 -6.93
C THR A 61 8.30 16.52 -6.26
N GLY A 62 8.97 16.52 -5.11
CA GLY A 62 9.25 17.77 -4.38
C GLY A 62 8.03 18.37 -3.68
N VAL A 63 6.98 17.58 -3.43
CA VAL A 63 5.84 18.02 -2.62
C VAL A 63 6.36 18.36 -1.21
N PRO A 64 5.99 19.51 -0.62
CA PRO A 64 6.49 19.89 0.69
C PRO A 64 5.96 18.97 1.79
N GLY A 65 6.82 18.66 2.76
CA GLY A 65 6.42 18.04 4.02
C GLY A 65 5.40 18.88 4.79
N GLU A 66 4.41 18.24 5.38
CA GLU A 66 3.34 18.89 6.16
C GLU A 66 3.91 19.73 7.32
N PHE A 67 4.96 19.25 7.98
CA PHE A 67 5.55 19.89 9.16
C PHE A 67 6.88 20.59 8.85
N SER A 68 7.81 19.91 8.17
CA SER A 68 9.13 20.45 7.86
C SER A 68 9.10 21.46 6.71
N ARG A 69 8.09 21.38 5.84
CA ARG A 69 7.99 22.09 4.55
C ARG A 69 9.14 21.82 3.58
N ASN A 70 10.04 20.89 3.92
CA ASN A 70 11.10 20.49 3.02
C ASN A 70 10.51 19.67 1.87
N PRO A 71 10.99 19.86 0.63
CA PRO A 71 10.53 19.08 -0.51
C PRO A 71 10.89 17.61 -0.33
N GLN A 72 9.90 16.73 -0.47
CA GLN A 72 10.10 15.28 -0.40
C GLN A 72 10.42 14.72 -1.79
N MET A 73 11.40 13.81 -1.85
CA MET A 73 11.86 13.23 -3.12
C MET A 73 10.95 12.12 -3.65
N SER A 74 10.09 11.57 -2.78
CA SER A 74 9.13 10.53 -3.12
C SER A 74 8.04 11.05 -4.08
N GLN A 75 7.47 10.13 -4.87
CA GLN A 75 6.43 10.45 -5.83
C GLN A 75 5.08 10.64 -5.16
N SER A 76 4.47 11.79 -5.43
CA SER A 76 3.06 12.04 -5.20
C SER A 76 2.28 11.75 -6.48
N LEU A 77 1.10 11.16 -6.33
CA LEU A 77 0.31 10.64 -7.44
C LEU A 77 -1.05 11.32 -7.51
N ARG A 78 -1.57 11.46 -8.73
CA ARG A 78 -2.98 11.67 -8.99
C ARG A 78 -3.43 10.72 -10.09
N GLY A 79 -4.62 10.17 -9.94
CA GLY A 79 -5.23 9.30 -10.92
C GLY A 79 -6.74 9.46 -11.00
N ILE A 80 -7.33 8.79 -11.98
CA ILE A 80 -8.77 8.73 -12.20
C ILE A 80 -9.22 7.28 -12.02
N GLY A 81 -10.21 7.08 -11.15
CA GLY A 81 -10.83 5.78 -10.95
C GLY A 81 -11.74 5.38 -12.10
N ASP A 82 -11.98 4.08 -12.23
CA ASP A 82 -13.06 3.51 -13.06
C ASP A 82 -14.46 3.98 -12.62
N ASP A 83 -14.60 4.44 -11.37
CA ASP A 83 -15.77 5.14 -10.85
C ASP A 83 -15.89 6.62 -11.29
N GLY A 84 -14.95 7.11 -12.11
CA GLY A 84 -14.92 8.47 -12.65
C GLY A 84 -14.39 9.55 -11.71
N ASN A 85 -14.03 9.19 -10.47
CA ASN A 85 -13.56 10.15 -9.47
C ASN A 85 -12.04 10.35 -9.52
N VAL A 86 -11.60 11.49 -8.98
CA VAL A 86 -10.18 11.79 -8.78
C VAL A 86 -9.69 11.12 -7.50
N TYR A 87 -8.52 10.51 -7.59
CA TYR A 87 -7.78 9.95 -6.47
C TYR A 87 -6.41 10.62 -6.39
N GLU A 88 -5.99 10.93 -5.18
CA GLU A 88 -4.72 11.60 -4.91
C GLU A 88 -3.93 10.84 -3.84
N LYS A 89 -2.60 10.84 -3.97
CA LYS A 89 -1.66 10.30 -2.99
C LYS A 89 -0.63 11.39 -2.70
N HIS A 90 -0.73 12.00 -1.52
CA HIS A 90 0.20 13.04 -1.04
C HIS A 90 0.34 14.27 -1.97
N TRP A 91 -0.75 14.67 -2.64
CA TRP A 91 -0.70 15.62 -3.77
C TRP A 91 -0.25 17.04 -3.44
N ASN A 92 -0.69 17.55 -2.30
CA ASN A 92 -0.41 18.92 -1.88
C ASN A 92 0.61 18.99 -0.75
N TYR A 93 0.61 17.99 0.13
CA TYR A 93 1.51 17.89 1.26
C TYR A 93 1.87 16.43 1.51
N TRP A 94 3.10 16.22 1.99
CA TRP A 94 3.58 14.92 2.41
C TRP A 94 3.37 14.73 3.91
N PRO A 95 2.58 13.73 4.36
CA PRO A 95 2.25 13.58 5.78
C PRO A 95 3.42 12.96 6.55
N GLU A 96 4.40 13.75 6.96
CA GLU A 96 5.66 13.26 7.56
C GLU A 96 5.47 12.44 8.84
N ALA A 97 4.33 12.54 9.53
CA ALA A 97 4.01 11.69 10.68
C ALA A 97 3.60 10.25 10.29
N GLN A 98 3.32 9.99 9.01
CA GLN A 98 2.75 8.71 8.51
C GLN A 98 3.81 7.83 7.83
N ILE A 99 5.04 7.81 8.34
CA ILE A 99 6.19 7.19 7.64
C ILE A 99 6.00 5.74 7.23
N ARG A 100 5.27 4.97 8.04
CA ARG A 100 5.00 3.55 7.77
C ARG A 100 3.78 3.29 6.89
N CYS A 101 2.96 4.30 6.61
CA CYS A 101 1.71 4.18 5.86
C CYS A 101 1.80 4.74 4.42
N PHE A 102 2.95 5.29 4.04
CA PHE A 102 3.13 5.98 2.76
C PHE A 102 2.89 5.12 1.53
N ASP A 103 3.31 3.85 1.56
CA ASP A 103 3.17 2.99 0.38
C ASP A 103 1.72 2.56 0.16
N THR A 104 0.96 2.41 1.25
CA THR A 104 -0.29 1.65 1.20
C THR A 104 -1.54 2.51 1.14
N GLN A 105 -1.47 3.83 1.36
CA GLN A 105 -2.65 4.67 1.52
C GLN A 105 -2.71 5.83 0.52
N TRP A 106 -3.93 6.10 0.08
CA TRP A 106 -4.29 7.27 -0.71
C TRP A 106 -5.05 8.28 0.16
N SER A 107 -5.18 9.51 -0.32
CA SER A 107 -5.92 10.57 0.35
C SER A 107 -7.35 10.09 0.66
N MET A 108 -7.78 10.36 1.89
CA MET A 108 -9.15 10.07 2.33
C MET A 108 -10.15 10.73 1.39
N ARG A 109 -11.20 9.98 1.05
CA ARG A 109 -12.28 10.44 0.20
C ARG A 109 -13.60 10.37 0.95
N ASP A 110 -14.44 11.38 0.72
CA ASP A 110 -15.83 11.43 1.17
C ASP A 110 -16.74 11.21 -0.04
N ASP A 111 -17.40 10.05 -0.09
CA ASP A 111 -18.34 9.67 -1.14
C ASP A 111 -19.77 10.24 -0.89
N GLY A 112 -19.97 11.07 0.14
CA GLY A 112 -21.24 11.72 0.42
C GLY A 112 -22.05 11.04 1.53
N ALA A 113 -23.27 10.57 1.25
CA ALA A 113 -24.17 10.04 2.29
C ALA A 113 -24.17 8.50 2.36
N GLY A 114 -24.07 7.94 3.57
CA GLY A 114 -24.15 6.50 3.86
C GLY A 114 -23.19 6.05 4.97
N GLU A 115 -23.32 4.81 5.48
CA GLU A 115 -22.51 4.29 6.59
C GLU A 115 -21.02 4.05 6.26
N HIS A 116 -20.59 4.34 5.01
CA HIS A 116 -19.24 4.11 4.50
C HIS A 116 -18.75 5.22 3.59
N ASN A 117 -19.29 6.43 3.78
CA ASN A 117 -18.96 7.58 2.95
C ASN A 117 -17.48 7.99 3.08
N PHE A 118 -16.92 7.95 4.29
CA PHE A 118 -15.50 8.18 4.50
C PHE A 118 -14.70 6.90 4.32
N TRP A 119 -13.72 6.95 3.44
CA TRP A 119 -12.75 5.86 3.31
C TRP A 119 -11.36 6.35 3.00
N ILE A 120 -10.40 5.62 3.54
CA ILE A 120 -8.97 5.76 3.24
C ILE A 120 -8.66 4.64 2.24
N PRO A 121 -8.55 4.94 0.94
CA PRO A 121 -8.32 3.92 -0.06
C PRO A 121 -6.94 3.31 0.18
N LYS A 122 -6.89 1.97 0.29
CA LYS A 122 -5.64 1.24 0.45
C LYS A 122 -5.23 0.56 -0.84
N GLU A 123 -3.96 0.67 -1.17
CA GLU A 123 -3.41 0.08 -2.36
C GLU A 123 -3.30 -1.45 -2.22
N ALA A 124 -4.05 -2.17 -3.07
CA ALA A 124 -4.36 -3.58 -2.91
C ALA A 124 -3.12 -4.49 -2.87
N VAL A 125 -2.14 -4.23 -3.74
CA VAL A 125 -0.88 -5.01 -3.79
C VAL A 125 -0.17 -4.95 -2.44
N TYR A 126 0.02 -3.76 -1.89
CA TYR A 126 0.69 -3.61 -0.60
C TYR A 126 -0.16 -4.14 0.56
N ALA A 127 -1.45 -3.83 0.59
CA ALA A 127 -2.35 -4.28 1.65
C ALA A 127 -2.44 -5.82 1.72
N TYR A 128 -2.42 -6.49 0.57
CA TYR A 128 -2.39 -7.94 0.47
C TYR A 128 -1.07 -8.51 1.00
N ASN A 129 0.07 -8.03 0.50
CA ASN A 129 1.38 -8.51 0.89
C ASN A 129 1.70 -8.24 2.37
N GLU A 130 1.27 -7.10 2.91
CA GLU A 130 1.42 -6.75 4.32
C GLU A 130 0.68 -7.74 5.23
N LEU A 131 -0.60 -8.03 4.94
CA LEU A 131 -1.37 -9.00 5.72
C LEU A 131 -0.72 -10.38 5.66
N LYS A 132 -0.27 -10.79 4.47
CA LYS A 132 0.38 -12.08 4.28
C LYS A 132 1.68 -12.21 5.08
N TYR A 133 2.51 -11.17 5.03
CA TYR A 133 3.72 -11.09 5.83
C TYR A 133 3.39 -11.19 7.33
N PHE A 134 2.37 -10.46 7.78
CA PHE A 134 1.92 -10.50 9.17
C PHE A 134 1.45 -11.90 9.58
N VAL A 135 0.58 -12.54 8.80
CA VAL A 135 0.08 -13.90 9.09
C VAL A 135 1.25 -14.88 9.21
N LYS A 136 2.20 -14.84 8.26
CA LYS A 136 3.36 -15.74 8.24
C LYS A 136 4.30 -15.61 9.45
N HIS A 137 4.43 -14.41 10.04
CA HIS A 137 5.45 -14.14 11.07
C HIS A 137 4.89 -13.80 12.45
N CYS A 138 3.59 -13.50 12.57
CA CYS A 138 2.98 -13.01 13.80
C CYS A 138 1.75 -13.80 14.23
N CYS A 139 1.27 -14.75 13.43
CA CYS A 139 0.13 -15.60 13.78
C CYS A 139 0.52 -17.06 13.62
N ASP A 140 0.25 -17.87 14.65
CA ASP A 140 0.48 -19.33 14.61
C ASP A 140 -0.61 -20.07 13.79
N SER A 141 -1.54 -19.33 13.15
CA SER A 141 -2.64 -19.89 12.34
C SER A 141 -3.04 -18.97 11.18
N ASP A 142 -3.53 -19.58 10.08
CA ASP A 142 -4.11 -18.99 8.85
C ASP A 142 -5.43 -18.21 9.07
N THR A 143 -5.60 -17.61 10.25
CA THR A 143 -6.91 -17.12 10.70
C THR A 143 -7.36 -15.85 10.01
N ILE A 144 -6.45 -15.03 9.48
CA ILE A 144 -6.79 -13.72 8.91
C ILE A 144 -6.65 -13.76 7.41
N VAL A 145 -7.80 -13.81 6.74
CA VAL A 145 -7.91 -13.74 5.29
C VAL A 145 -8.55 -12.42 4.88
N ARG A 146 -8.16 -11.94 3.71
CA ARG A 146 -8.84 -10.83 3.06
C ARG A 146 -9.88 -11.38 2.09
N VAL A 147 -11.10 -10.88 2.19
CA VAL A 147 -12.24 -11.40 1.42
C VAL A 147 -13.04 -10.28 0.77
N ASP A 148 -13.88 -10.64 -0.20
CA ASP A 148 -14.94 -9.78 -0.70
C ASP A 148 -16.16 -9.76 0.24
N THR A 149 -17.19 -8.99 -0.14
CA THR A 149 -18.46 -8.89 0.61
C THR A 149 -19.27 -10.19 0.66
N LYS A 150 -18.91 -11.19 -0.17
CA LYS A 150 -19.50 -12.54 -0.17
C LYS A 150 -18.68 -13.53 0.66
N GLY A 151 -17.58 -13.06 1.27
CA GLY A 151 -16.69 -13.89 2.07
C GLY A 151 -15.73 -14.76 1.27
N GLN A 152 -15.59 -14.53 -0.04
CA GLN A 152 -14.64 -15.24 -0.89
C GLN A 152 -13.27 -14.56 -0.84
N PRO A 153 -12.16 -15.32 -0.90
CA PRO A 153 -10.82 -14.73 -0.99
C PRO A 153 -10.73 -13.73 -2.14
N ILE A 154 -10.14 -12.56 -1.88
CA ILE A 154 -9.94 -11.50 -2.87
C ILE A 154 -8.45 -11.27 -3.11
N ILE A 155 -8.10 -11.01 -4.37
CA ILE A 155 -6.73 -10.72 -4.81
C ILE A 155 -6.67 -9.36 -5.51
N PRO A 156 -5.50 -8.68 -5.52
CA PRO A 156 -5.31 -7.44 -6.24
C PRO A 156 -5.63 -7.57 -7.74
N LYS A 157 -6.07 -6.45 -8.34
CA LYS A 157 -6.37 -6.31 -9.78
C LYS A 157 -5.61 -5.12 -10.38
N GLY A 158 -5.80 -4.88 -11.67
CA GLY A 158 -5.11 -3.85 -12.45
C GLY A 158 -3.82 -4.41 -13.05
N ASP A 159 -2.83 -3.55 -13.19
CA ASP A 159 -1.53 -3.90 -13.75
C ASP A 159 -0.63 -4.58 -12.70
N CYS A 160 -1.04 -5.72 -12.17
CA CYS A 160 -0.28 -6.49 -11.18
C CYS A 160 -0.03 -7.94 -11.64
N THR A 161 1.08 -8.50 -11.19
CA THR A 161 1.49 -9.88 -11.43
C THR A 161 1.79 -10.54 -10.08
N TYR A 162 1.56 -11.85 -10.00
CA TYR A 162 1.90 -12.64 -8.83
C TYR A 162 3.25 -13.35 -9.03
N CYS A 163 4.13 -13.23 -8.04
CA CYS A 163 5.40 -13.93 -8.00
C CYS A 163 5.26 -15.20 -7.17
N GLU A 164 5.21 -16.37 -7.84
CA GLU A 164 5.07 -17.67 -7.17
C GLU A 164 6.22 -17.98 -6.21
N LYS A 165 7.45 -17.58 -6.58
CA LYS A 165 8.67 -17.84 -5.79
C LYS A 165 8.64 -17.18 -4.42
N HIS A 166 8.12 -15.96 -4.37
CA HIS A 166 8.08 -15.14 -3.16
C HIS A 166 6.69 -15.05 -2.55
N ASP A 167 5.71 -15.64 -3.24
CA ASP A 167 4.33 -15.74 -2.80
C ASP A 167 3.67 -14.35 -2.57
N GLU A 168 4.04 -13.36 -3.39
CA GLU A 168 3.71 -11.94 -3.25
C GLU A 168 3.23 -11.35 -4.60
N PHE A 169 2.32 -10.37 -4.55
CA PHE A 169 1.97 -9.57 -5.73
C PHE A 169 2.95 -8.42 -5.94
N HIS A 170 3.16 -8.00 -7.17
CA HIS A 170 3.89 -6.79 -7.53
C HIS A 170 3.27 -6.15 -8.77
N TYR A 171 3.63 -4.90 -9.06
CA TYR A 171 3.18 -4.26 -10.30
C TYR A 171 3.85 -4.88 -11.52
N SER A 172 3.10 -5.04 -12.61
CA SER A 172 3.55 -5.72 -13.83
C SER A 172 4.71 -5.00 -14.53
N TRP A 173 4.82 -3.68 -14.32
CA TRP A 173 5.92 -2.86 -14.81
C TRP A 173 7.12 -2.80 -13.86
N GLN A 174 7.10 -3.55 -12.76
CA GLN A 174 8.19 -3.66 -11.80
C GLN A 174 8.58 -5.13 -11.63
N GLU A 175 9.86 -5.38 -11.40
CA GLU A 175 10.30 -6.69 -10.93
C GLU A 175 9.83 -6.89 -9.48
N CYS A 176 9.50 -8.13 -9.11
CA CYS A 176 9.32 -8.48 -7.71
C CYS A 176 10.53 -8.00 -6.89
N PHE A 177 10.29 -7.25 -5.81
CA PHE A 177 11.36 -6.65 -5.00
C PHE A 177 12.36 -7.71 -4.50
N ARG A 178 11.88 -8.86 -4.04
CA ARG A 178 12.76 -9.94 -3.54
C ARG A 178 13.56 -10.60 -4.66
N CYS A 179 12.98 -10.81 -5.85
CA CYS A 179 13.73 -11.25 -7.04
C CYS A 179 14.86 -10.29 -7.38
N SER A 180 14.56 -8.98 -7.44
CA SER A 180 15.54 -7.93 -7.73
C SER A 180 16.70 -7.94 -6.71
N MET A 181 16.39 -8.08 -5.42
CA MET A 181 17.40 -8.15 -4.36
C MET A 181 18.29 -9.39 -4.44
N GLU A 182 17.72 -10.57 -4.71
CA GLU A 182 18.49 -11.81 -4.86
C GLU A 182 19.38 -11.79 -6.11
N ASN A 183 18.90 -11.23 -7.22
CA ASN A 183 19.68 -11.10 -8.45
C ASN A 183 20.90 -10.19 -8.22
N ARG A 184 20.72 -9.09 -7.50
CA ARG A 184 21.82 -8.17 -7.14
C ARG A 184 22.89 -8.82 -6.28
N GLN A 185 22.50 -9.67 -5.33
CA GLN A 185 23.46 -10.41 -4.48
C GLN A 185 24.28 -11.44 -5.27
N LYS A 186 23.78 -11.92 -6.41
CA LYS A 186 24.52 -12.85 -7.29
C LYS A 186 25.47 -12.14 -8.24
N THR A 187 25.22 -10.86 -8.52
CA THR A 187 26.03 -10.03 -9.42
C THR A 187 27.04 -9.14 -8.70
N ALA A 188 27.01 -9.11 -7.36
CA ALA A 188 27.96 -8.42 -6.49
C ALA A 188 29.05 -9.40 -6.02
#